data_AF-A0A7T7UVH3-F1
#
_entry.id   AF-A0A7T7UVH3-F1
#
_cell.length_a   1.000
_cell.length_b   1.000
_cell.length_c   1.000
_cell.angle_alpha   90.00
_cell.angle_beta   90.00
_cell.angle_gamma   90.00
#
_symmetry.space_group_name_H-M   'P 1'
#
loop_
_entity.id
_entity.type
_entity.pdbx_description
1 polymer ?
#
loop_
_entity_poly.entity_id
_entity_poly.type
_entity_poly.pdbx_seq_one_letter_code
_entity_poly.pdbx_strand_id
1 'polypeptide(L)'
;MKKRHGIDELSIGLVWFAIGLMLINYFLKINFLQAMPLVIVFYAIFRTISTNEIKRNSENYIFKLKFLNPIQKKYRSIKRKIFGDKKYKYIKCKSCGQELRIPKGKGKIIVKCPKCKTKQKVKS
;
A
#
# COMPACT_ATOMS: atom_id res chain seq x y z
N MET A 1 6.46 -37.05 2.75
CA MET A 1 7.09 -35.83 2.22
C MET A 1 7.19 -34.81 3.35
N LYS A 2 8.40 -34.42 3.77
CA LYS A 2 8.62 -33.41 4.83
C LYS A 2 8.09 -32.07 4.30
N LYS A 3 6.94 -31.63 4.80
CA LYS A 3 6.41 -30.30 4.51
C LYS A 3 7.41 -29.29 5.09
N ARG A 4 8.08 -28.57 4.20
CA ARG A 4 9.00 -27.50 4.56
C ARG A 4 8.23 -26.21 4.33
N HIS A 5 8.28 -25.33 5.33
CA HIS A 5 7.49 -24.10 5.38
C HIS A 5 7.78 -23.13 4.22
N GLY A 6 8.90 -23.32 3.50
CA GLY A 6 9.23 -22.56 2.30
C GLY A 6 9.69 -21.13 2.62
N ILE A 7 9.77 -20.30 1.59
CA ILE A 7 10.15 -18.89 1.72
C ILE A 7 8.89 -18.08 2.01
N ASP A 8 8.83 -17.51 3.21
CA ASP A 8 7.70 -16.71 3.67
C ASP A 8 7.87 -15.20 3.44
N GLU A 9 6.76 -14.44 3.44
CA GLU A 9 6.77 -12.97 3.31
C GLU A 9 7.55 -12.25 4.42
N LEU A 10 7.65 -12.82 5.63
CA LEU A 10 8.50 -12.28 6.69
C LEU A 10 9.99 -12.45 6.36
N SER A 11 10.38 -13.62 5.87
CA SER A 11 11.76 -13.91 5.45
C SER A 11 12.17 -12.99 4.29
N ILE A 12 11.28 -12.77 3.31
CA ILE A 12 11.47 -11.78 2.24
C ILE A 12 11.62 -10.37 2.82
N GLY A 13 10.78 -10.00 3.79
CA GLY A 13 10.86 -8.71 4.47
C GLY A 13 12.18 -8.48 5.21
N LEU A 14 12.71 -9.50 5.90
CA LEU A 14 14.00 -9.44 6.57
C LEU A 14 15.16 -9.26 5.59
N VAL A 15 15.11 -9.92 4.43
CA VAL A 15 16.12 -9.76 3.38
C VAL A 15 16.09 -8.33 2.83
N TRP A 16 14.91 -7.79 2.51
CA TRP A 16 14.79 -6.40 2.08
C TRP A 16 15.28 -5.40 3.13
N PHE A 17 15.00 -5.67 4.42
CA PHE A 17 15.50 -4.86 5.51
C PHE A 17 17.04 -4.92 5.62
N ALA A 18 17.63 -6.10 5.47
CA ALA A 18 19.08 -6.27 5.44
C ALA A 18 19.73 -5.53 4.25
N ILE A 19 19.13 -5.59 3.06
CA ILE A 19 19.58 -4.84 1.88
C ILE A 19 19.51 -3.33 2.17
N GLY A 20 18.43 -2.84 2.76
CA GLY A 20 18.31 -1.42 3.15
C GLY A 20 19.41 -0.99 4.13
N LEU A 21 19.68 -1.81 5.15
CA LEU A 21 20.76 -1.56 6.09
C LEU A 21 22.15 -1.61 5.42
N MET A 22 22.36 -2.49 4.46
CA MET A 22 23.61 -2.54 3.68
C MET A 22 23.80 -1.26 2.85
N LEU A 23 22.74 -0.75 2.22
CA LEU A 23 22.79 0.52 1.48
C LEU A 23 23.10 1.69 2.40
N ILE A 24 22.46 1.76 3.57
CA ILE A 24 22.70 2.82 4.57
C ILE A 24 24.16 2.76 5.08
N ASN A 25 24.65 1.56 5.37
CA ASN A 25 26.05 1.32 5.73
C ASN A 25 27.03 1.82 4.68
N TYR A 26 26.73 1.55 3.41
CA TYR A 26 27.57 1.97 2.30
C TYR A 26 27.79 3.49 2.30
N PHE A 27 26.75 4.26 2.61
CA PHE A 27 26.86 5.73 2.69
C PHE A 27 27.54 6.22 3.97
N LEU A 28 27.27 5.60 5.13
CA LEU A 28 27.70 6.12 6.43
C LEU A 28 29.05 5.55 6.93
N LYS A 29 29.54 4.44 6.35
CA LYS A 29 30.81 3.76 6.71
C LYS A 29 31.01 3.57 8.23
N ILE A 30 29.94 3.25 8.96
CA ILE A 30 30.00 3.02 10.41
C ILE A 30 30.36 1.54 10.66
N ASN A 31 31.51 1.27 11.29
CA ASN A 31 31.99 -0.10 11.55
C ASN A 31 30.98 -0.97 12.32
N PHE A 32 30.21 -0.37 13.24
CA PHE A 32 29.24 -1.10 14.07
C PHE A 32 28.06 -1.68 13.28
N LEU A 33 27.69 -1.07 12.16
CA LEU A 33 26.56 -1.53 11.34
C LEU A 33 26.98 -2.57 10.28
N GLN A 34 28.27 -2.91 10.12
CA GLN A 34 28.72 -3.88 9.11
C GLN A 34 28.30 -5.33 9.42
N ALA A 35 28.30 -5.73 10.70
CA ALA A 35 27.97 -7.11 11.09
C ALA A 35 26.45 -7.37 11.20
N MET A 36 25.66 -6.34 11.49
CA MET A 36 24.21 -6.46 11.72
C MET A 36 23.43 -7.05 10.54
N PRO A 37 23.63 -6.61 9.28
CA PRO A 37 22.95 -7.18 8.12
C PRO A 37 23.23 -8.68 7.95
N LEU A 38 24.45 -9.11 8.25
CA LEU A 38 24.88 -10.50 8.10
C LEU A 38 24.17 -11.41 9.11
N VAL A 39 24.02 -10.94 10.35
CA VAL A 39 23.25 -11.65 11.39
C VAL A 39 21.77 -11.77 11.00
N ILE A 40 21.19 -10.73 10.43
CA ILE A 40 19.78 -10.71 10.00
C ILE A 40 19.55 -11.71 8.85
N VAL A 41 20.44 -11.75 7.87
CA VAL A 41 20.36 -12.72 6.75
C VAL A 41 20.54 -14.15 7.26
N PHE A 42 21.50 -14.38 8.16
CA PHE A 42 21.71 -15.70 8.76
C PHE A 42 20.48 -16.17 9.54
N TYR A 43 19.86 -15.29 10.32
CA TYR A 43 18.60 -15.58 11.01
C TYR A 43 17.45 -15.89 10.05
N ALA A 44 17.34 -15.16 8.93
CA ALA A 44 16.33 -15.43 7.91
C ALA A 44 16.50 -16.83 7.27
N ILE A 45 17.74 -17.27 7.03
CA ILE A 45 18.04 -18.62 6.53
C ILE A 45 17.74 -19.69 7.59
N PHE A 46 18.13 -19.47 8.84
CA PHE A 46 17.83 -20.40 9.93
C PHE A 46 16.31 -20.58 10.12
N ARG A 47 15.54 -19.50 9.93
CA ARG A 47 14.08 -19.51 10.00
C ARG A 47 13.44 -20.37 8.91
N THR A 48 13.92 -20.33 7.68
CA THR A 48 13.35 -21.10 6.56
C THR A 48 13.62 -22.62 6.68
N ILE A 49 14.66 -22.99 7.44
CA ILE A 49 15.00 -24.39 7.73
C ILE A 49 14.13 -24.96 8.89
N SER A 50 13.46 -24.10 9.66
CA SER A 50 12.64 -24.49 10.80
C SER A 50 11.43 -25.34 10.39
N THR A 51 11.24 -26.48 11.05
CA THR A 51 10.18 -27.46 10.77
C THR A 51 8.85 -27.16 11.47
N ASN A 52 8.77 -26.13 12.31
CA ASN A 52 7.55 -25.80 13.06
C ASN A 52 6.66 -24.82 12.27
N GLU A 53 5.87 -25.36 11.34
CA GLU A 53 5.02 -24.56 10.44
C GLU A 53 3.97 -23.72 11.19
N ILE A 54 3.38 -24.25 12.26
CA ILE A 54 2.28 -23.57 12.98
C ILE A 54 2.78 -22.28 13.65
N LYS A 55 3.90 -22.35 14.38
CA LYS A 55 4.50 -21.16 15.03
C LYS A 55 5.02 -20.16 14.00
N ARG A 56 5.59 -20.63 12.90
CA ARG A 56 6.10 -19.72 11.85
C ARG A 56 4.98 -19.03 11.10
N ASN A 57 3.87 -19.72 10.86
CA ASN A 57 2.70 -19.13 10.22
C ASN A 57 2.03 -18.08 11.12
N SER A 58 1.96 -18.30 12.45
CA SER A 58 1.41 -17.30 13.37
C SER A 58 2.28 -16.04 13.44
N GLU A 59 3.61 -16.19 13.48
CA GLU A 59 4.56 -15.07 13.41
C GLU A 59 4.41 -14.28 12.09
N ASN A 60 4.30 -14.97 10.95
CA ASN A 60 4.09 -14.32 9.66
C ASN A 60 2.73 -13.61 9.61
N TYR A 61 1.68 -14.20 10.16
CA TYR A 61 0.37 -13.57 10.24
C TYR A 61 0.41 -12.29 11.08
N ILE A 62 1.07 -12.32 12.24
CA ILE A 62 1.26 -11.14 13.09
C ILE A 62 2.05 -10.05 12.34
N PHE A 63 3.10 -10.43 11.61
CA PHE A 63 3.88 -9.50 10.78
C PHE A 63 3.03 -8.88 9.67
N LYS A 64 2.21 -9.68 8.97
CA LYS A 64 1.26 -9.19 7.97
C LYS A 64 0.26 -8.21 8.58
N LEU A 65 -0.32 -8.53 9.73
CA LEU A 65 -1.30 -7.69 10.39
C LEU A 65 -0.70 -6.35 10.84
N LYS A 66 0.49 -6.36 11.44
CA LYS A 66 1.11 -5.15 12.01
C LYS A 66 1.80 -4.27 10.97
N PHE A 67 2.48 -4.87 10.00
CA PHE A 67 3.28 -4.13 9.03
C PHE A 67 2.61 -4.04 7.66
N LEU A 68 2.18 -5.18 7.07
CA LEU A 68 1.68 -5.16 5.69
C LEU A 68 0.26 -4.58 5.58
N ASN A 69 -0.66 -4.92 6.48
CA ASN A 69 -2.05 -4.47 6.42
C ASN A 69 -2.24 -2.95 6.49
N PRO A 70 -1.61 -2.19 7.40
CA PRO A 70 -1.75 -0.74 7.39
C PRO A 70 -1.13 -0.11 6.14
N ILE A 71 -0.01 -0.64 5.65
CA ILE A 71 0.66 -0.18 4.43
C ILE A 71 -0.24 -0.44 3.22
N GLN A 72 -0.79 -1.65 3.08
CA GLN A 72 -1.69 -2.02 1.99
C GLN A 72 -3.00 -1.21 2.03
N LYS A 73 -3.57 -0.96 3.21
CA LYS A 73 -4.76 -0.10 3.35
C LYS A 73 -4.47 1.33 2.91
N LYS A 74 -3.34 1.92 3.32
CA LYS A 74 -2.92 3.26 2.89
C LYS A 74 -2.65 3.30 1.38
N TYR A 75 -1.91 2.34 0.83
CA TYR A 75 -1.63 2.25 -0.60
C TYR A 75 -2.92 2.10 -1.43
N ARG A 76 -3.85 1.21 -1.03
CA ARG A 76 -5.16 1.09 -1.69
C ARG A 76 -5.99 2.36 -1.59
N SER A 77 -5.89 3.10 -0.48
CA SER A 77 -6.56 4.40 -0.31
C SER A 77 -5.97 5.46 -1.26
N ILE A 78 -4.64 5.56 -1.32
CA ILE A 78 -3.92 6.48 -2.21
C ILE A 78 -4.19 6.14 -3.67
N LYS A 79 -4.08 4.85 -4.05
CA LYS A 79 -4.39 4.37 -5.40
C LYS A 79 -5.84 4.68 -5.80
N ARG A 80 -6.81 4.55 -4.88
CA ARG A 80 -8.20 4.95 -5.14
C ARG A 80 -8.37 6.46 -5.28
N LYS A 81 -7.67 7.28 -4.49
CA LYS A 81 -7.69 8.73 -4.67
C LYS A 81 -7.07 9.18 -6.00
N ILE A 82 -5.98 8.54 -6.42
CA ILE A 82 -5.26 8.90 -7.64
C ILE A 82 -5.94 8.31 -8.90
N PHE A 83 -6.41 7.07 -8.86
CA PHE A 83 -6.92 6.34 -10.03
C PHE A 83 -8.42 6.00 -9.97
N GLY A 84 -9.07 6.09 -8.81
CA GLY A 84 -10.44 5.60 -8.60
C GLY A 84 -11.53 6.55 -9.07
N ASP A 85 -11.33 7.86 -8.95
CA ASP A 85 -12.31 8.85 -9.42
C ASP A 85 -12.14 9.19 -10.90
N LYS A 86 -11.83 8.21 -11.76
CA LYS A 86 -11.80 8.41 -13.21
C LYS A 86 -13.20 8.60 -13.80
N LYS A 87 -14.24 8.06 -13.15
CA LYS A 87 -15.60 8.05 -13.69
C LYS A 87 -16.40 9.31 -13.37
N TYR A 88 -16.11 10.00 -12.25
CA TYR A 88 -16.94 11.11 -11.78
C TYR A 88 -16.13 12.31 -11.29
N LYS A 89 -16.68 13.51 -11.49
CA LYS A 89 -16.20 14.80 -11.02
C LYS A 89 -17.28 15.42 -10.15
N TYR A 90 -16.86 16.11 -9.10
CA TYR A 90 -17.77 16.85 -8.23
C TYR A 90 -17.70 18.32 -8.62
N ILE A 91 -18.86 18.93 -8.84
CA ILE A 91 -18.99 20.35 -9.17
C ILE A 91 -20.02 20.99 -8.26
N LYS A 92 -19.86 22.28 -7.95
CA LYS A 92 -20.87 23.02 -7.20
C LYS A 92 -21.90 23.64 -8.14
N CYS A 93 -23.16 23.64 -7.72
CA CYS A 93 -24.21 24.39 -8.42
C CYS A 93 -24.00 25.89 -8.24
N LYS A 94 -24.09 26.67 -9.34
CA LYS A 94 -23.89 28.13 -9.30
C LYS A 94 -24.99 28.88 -8.54
N SER A 95 -26.20 28.32 -8.46
CA SER A 95 -27.33 28.98 -7.79
C SER A 95 -27.48 28.63 -6.32
N CYS A 96 -27.23 27.38 -5.92
CA CYS A 96 -27.52 26.91 -4.56
C CYS A 96 -26.32 26.29 -3.82
N GLY A 97 -25.15 26.23 -4.46
CA GLY A 97 -23.92 25.69 -3.86
C GLY A 97 -23.88 24.16 -3.68
N GLN A 98 -24.96 23.44 -3.99
CA GLN A 98 -25.03 21.98 -3.84
C GLN A 98 -23.95 21.27 -4.66
N GLU A 99 -23.26 20.31 -4.06
CA GLU A 99 -22.31 19.44 -4.78
C GLU A 99 -23.06 18.42 -5.65
N LEU A 100 -22.73 18.42 -6.95
CA LEU A 100 -23.30 17.54 -7.96
C LEU A 100 -22.20 16.60 -8.47
N ARG A 101 -22.51 15.31 -8.46
CA ARG A 101 -21.68 14.27 -9.06
C ARG A 101 -21.99 14.18 -10.55
N ILE A 102 -21.00 14.47 -11.39
CA ILE A 102 -21.11 14.40 -12.86
C ILE A 102 -20.13 13.36 -13.40
N PRO A 103 -20.42 12.65 -14.50
CA PRO A 103 -19.44 11.80 -15.14
C PRO A 103 -18.25 12.62 -15.66
N LYS A 104 -17.06 12.04 -15.74
CA LYS A 104 -15.84 12.61 -16.36
C LYS A 104 -15.71 12.16 -17.82
N GLY A 105 -15.11 12.98 -18.68
CA GLY A 105 -14.77 12.62 -20.07
C GLY A 105 -15.91 12.71 -21.10
N LYS A 106 -17.07 13.26 -20.74
CA LYS A 106 -18.24 13.43 -21.63
C LYS A 106 -18.29 14.79 -22.36
N GLY A 107 -17.23 15.60 -22.25
CA GLY A 107 -17.18 16.93 -22.88
C GLY A 107 -18.06 17.97 -22.19
N LYS A 108 -18.81 18.77 -22.95
CA LYS A 108 -19.72 19.80 -22.40
C LYS A 108 -21.10 19.17 -22.15
N ILE A 109 -21.52 19.10 -20.88
CA ILE A 109 -22.82 18.54 -20.49
C ILE A 109 -23.69 19.61 -19.81
N ILE A 110 -25.01 19.50 -19.98
CA ILE A 110 -25.99 20.32 -19.26
C ILE A 110 -26.44 19.53 -18.04
N VAL A 111 -26.12 20.06 -16.85
CA VAL A 111 -26.45 19.41 -15.59
C VAL A 111 -27.59 20.17 -14.93
N LYS A 112 -28.64 19.44 -14.56
CA LYS A 112 -29.78 19.97 -13.81
C LYS A 112 -29.55 19.71 -12.32
N CYS A 113 -29.59 20.76 -11.50
CA CYS A 113 -29.50 20.60 -10.06
C CYS A 113 -30.79 19.96 -9.50
N PRO A 114 -30.72 18.94 -8.62
CA PRO A 114 -31.91 18.35 -8.01
C PRO A 114 -32.60 19.31 -7.02
N LYS A 115 -31.85 20.23 -6.40
CA LYS A 115 -32.37 21.16 -5.39
C LYS A 115 -33.07 22.38 -6.00
N CYS A 116 -32.38 23.13 -6.85
CA CYS A 116 -32.92 24.37 -7.43
C CYS A 116 -33.47 24.23 -8.86
N LYS A 117 -33.36 23.04 -9.46
CA LYS A 117 -33.76 22.75 -10.85
C LYS A 117 -33.04 23.58 -11.93
N THR A 118 -32.11 24.46 -11.56
CA THR A 118 -31.28 25.24 -12.48
C THR A 118 -30.44 24.32 -13.38
N LYS A 119 -30.42 24.62 -14.68
CA LYS A 119 -29.59 23.97 -15.69
C LYS A 119 -28.30 24.77 -15.87
N GLN A 120 -27.14 24.12 -15.74
CA GLN A 120 -25.84 24.76 -15.98
C GLN A 120 -24.99 23.93 -16.94
N LYS A 121 -24.32 24.62 -17.88
CA LYS A 121 -23.35 24.02 -18.79
C LYS A 121 -22.01 23.88 -18.07
N VAL A 122 -21.48 22.66 -18.01
CA VAL A 122 -20.23 22.35 -17.32
C VAL A 122 -19.40 21.38 -18.15
N LYS A 123 -18.07 21.54 -18.10
CA LYS A 123 -17.14 20.60 -18.72
C LYS A 123 -16.91 19.43 -17.76
N SER A 124 -17.34 18.26 -18.23
CA SER A 124 -17.13 16.93 -17.64
C SER A 124 -15.66 16.70 -17.31
#